data_AF-A0A3L7TX43-F1
#
_entry.id   AF-A0A3L7TX43-F1
#
_cell.length_a   1.000
_cell.length_b   1.000
_cell.length_c   1.000
_cell.angle_alpha   90.00
_cell.angle_beta   90.00
_cell.angle_gamma   90.00
#
_symmetry.space_group_name_H-M   'P 1'
#
loop_
_entity.id
_entity.type
_entity.pdbx_description
1 polymer ?
#
loop_
_entity_poly.entity_id
_entity_poly.type
_entity_poly.pdbx_seq_one_letter_code
_entity_poly.pdbx_strand_id
1 'polypeptide(L)'
;MATTPTTTLNQIVSSLQSIATNHRQIHGFQFGELPDLYTSGVSNPVELWVQVDSIRRTRSTSKYSFTFWIVDSVRRGSDAFTEVYSDTAQIAEDVIAQLRHPDYNWTFINVSEDDDIDITFFNEITPERYFGVSFKAAIQLRKADDRCAIPFITEPTKY
;
A
#
# COMPACT_ATOMS: atom_id res chain seq x y z
N MET A 1 -3.01 21.90 8.92
CA MET A 1 -4.25 21.09 8.88
C MET A 1 -4.07 19.97 9.89
N ALA A 2 -5.03 19.75 10.79
CA ALA A 2 -4.92 18.68 11.79
C ALA A 2 -5.06 17.32 11.10
N THR A 3 -4.02 16.50 11.13
CA THR A 3 -4.07 15.12 10.65
C THR A 3 -4.96 14.34 11.62
N THR A 4 -6.17 13.97 11.18
CA THR A 4 -7.02 13.03 11.93
C THR A 4 -6.18 11.80 12.26
N PRO A 5 -6.13 11.34 13.53
CA PRO A 5 -5.34 10.17 13.87
C PRO A 5 -5.81 8.98 13.03
N THR A 6 -4.88 8.36 12.31
CA THR A 6 -5.15 7.15 11.52
C THR A 6 -5.47 6.01 12.49
N THR A 7 -6.72 5.59 12.53
CA THR A 7 -7.28 4.62 13.47
C THR A 7 -7.82 3.36 12.80
N THR A 8 -8.02 3.40 11.48
CA THR A 8 -8.64 2.31 10.70
C THR A 8 -7.91 2.03 9.40
N LEU A 9 -8.12 0.83 8.85
CA LEU A 9 -7.63 0.45 7.52
C LEU A 9 -8.12 1.43 6.44
N ASN A 10 -9.37 1.86 6.49
CA ASN A 10 -9.92 2.81 5.51
C ASN A 10 -9.17 4.15 5.51
N GLN A 11 -8.74 4.63 6.69
CA GLN A 11 -7.94 5.85 6.78
C GLN A 11 -6.51 5.64 6.28
N ILE A 12 -5.92 4.44 6.47
CA ILE A 12 -4.66 4.08 5.82
C ILE A 12 -4.84 4.13 4.31
N VAL A 13 -5.81 3.40 3.76
CA VAL A 13 -6.08 3.35 2.32
C VAL A 13 -6.36 4.73 1.74
N SER A 14 -7.13 5.58 2.42
CA SER A 14 -7.35 6.97 2.00
C SER A 14 -6.07 7.81 1.98
N SER A 15 -5.15 7.57 2.92
CA SER A 15 -3.84 8.21 2.92
C SER A 15 -2.97 7.69 1.77
N LEU A 16 -2.98 6.38 1.50
CA LEU A 16 -2.29 5.77 0.36
C LEU A 16 -2.82 6.30 -0.98
N GLN A 17 -4.14 6.42 -1.12
CA GLN A 17 -4.77 7.05 -2.26
C GLN A 17 -4.33 8.50 -2.41
N SER A 18 -4.21 9.24 -1.31
CA SER A 18 -3.71 10.62 -1.33
C SER A 18 -2.24 10.72 -1.75
N ILE A 19 -1.40 9.75 -1.37
CA ILE A 19 -0.02 9.67 -1.85
C ILE A 19 -0.02 9.50 -3.37
N ALA A 20 -0.76 8.51 -3.88
CA ALA A 20 -0.86 8.24 -5.30
C ALA A 20 -1.38 9.45 -6.10
N THR A 21 -2.47 10.10 -5.66
CA THR A 21 -3.07 11.22 -6.41
C THR A 21 -2.23 12.50 -6.37
N ASN A 22 -1.40 12.69 -5.35
CA ASN A 22 -0.48 13.83 -5.27
C ASN A 22 0.88 13.55 -5.94
N HIS A 23 1.17 12.29 -6.28
CA HIS A 23 2.39 11.90 -6.96
C HIS A 23 2.25 12.12 -8.47
N ARG A 24 3.10 12.96 -9.06
CA ARG A 24 2.95 13.41 -10.45
C ARG A 24 3.06 12.30 -11.50
N GLN A 25 3.80 11.24 -11.19
CA GLN A 25 4.00 10.10 -12.09
C GLN A 25 3.00 8.96 -11.86
N ILE A 26 2.17 9.02 -10.81
CA ILE A 26 1.14 8.00 -10.57
C ILE A 26 -0.18 8.56 -11.10
N HIS A 27 -0.78 7.85 -12.04
CA HIS A 27 -2.00 8.28 -12.74
C HIS A 27 -3.25 7.55 -12.26
N GLY A 28 -3.10 6.52 -11.43
CA GLY A 28 -4.19 5.75 -10.87
C GLY A 28 -3.85 5.16 -9.51
N PHE A 29 -4.88 4.94 -8.70
CA PHE A 29 -4.79 4.21 -7.44
C PHE A 29 -5.86 3.13 -7.42
N GLN A 30 -5.47 1.91 -7.05
CA GLN A 30 -6.41 0.82 -6.86
C GLN A 30 -6.12 0.09 -5.55
N PHE A 31 -7.18 -0.37 -4.89
CA PHE A 31 -7.09 -1.16 -3.67
C PHE A 31 -7.97 -2.41 -3.78
N GLY A 32 -7.37 -3.58 -3.59
CA GLY A 32 -8.07 -4.86 -3.76
C GLY A 32 -7.11 -6.04 -3.89
N GLU A 33 -7.67 -7.19 -4.26
CA GLU A 33 -6.86 -8.36 -4.59
C GLU A 33 -6.33 -8.28 -6.02
N LEU A 34 -5.10 -8.72 -6.25
CA LEU A 34 -4.45 -8.65 -7.57
C LEU A 34 -5.35 -9.12 -8.74
N PRO A 35 -6.12 -10.23 -8.64
CA PRO A 35 -7.03 -10.66 -9.71
C PRO A 35 -8.12 -9.65 -10.08
N ASP A 36 -8.69 -8.97 -9.09
CA ASP A 36 -9.75 -7.98 -9.30
C ASP A 36 -9.19 -6.70 -9.91
N LEU A 37 -7.96 -6.35 -9.53
CA LEU A 37 -7.28 -5.14 -9.94
C LEU A 37 -7.07 -5.07 -11.46
N TYR A 38 -6.53 -6.12 -12.08
CA TYR A 38 -6.30 -6.12 -13.53
C TYR A 38 -7.53 -6.46 -14.37
N THR A 39 -8.61 -6.97 -13.76
CA THR A 39 -9.88 -7.23 -14.47
C THR A 39 -10.72 -5.93 -14.60
N SER A 40 -10.39 -4.91 -13.81
CA SER A 40 -11.11 -3.62 -13.79
C SER A 40 -10.90 -2.75 -15.04
N GLY A 41 -9.99 -3.13 -15.96
CA GLY A 41 -9.87 -2.55 -17.30
C GLY A 41 -9.35 -1.11 -17.35
N VAL A 42 -8.57 -0.67 -16.36
CA VAL A 42 -8.08 0.70 -16.28
C VAL A 42 -6.69 0.82 -16.94
N SER A 43 -6.66 1.43 -18.12
CA SER A 43 -5.47 1.65 -18.96
C SER A 43 -4.83 3.02 -18.66
N ASN A 44 -4.44 3.26 -17.42
CA ASN A 44 -3.56 4.39 -17.11
C ASN A 44 -2.09 4.02 -17.36
N PRO A 45 -1.22 5.00 -17.70
CA PRO A 45 0.17 4.73 -18.02
C PRO A 45 0.93 4.12 -16.83
N VAL A 46 0.84 4.72 -15.63
CA VAL A 46 1.40 4.16 -14.39
C VAL A 46 0.38 4.22 -13.26
N GLU A 47 0.18 3.12 -12.54
CA GLU A 47 -0.74 3.06 -11.39
C GLU A 47 -0.08 2.48 -10.14
N LEU A 48 -0.56 2.90 -8.97
CA LEU A 48 -0.25 2.28 -7.68
C LEU A 48 -1.40 1.37 -7.26
N TRP A 49 -1.11 0.08 -7.17
CA TRP A 49 -2.02 -0.94 -6.67
C TRP A 49 -1.59 -1.38 -5.28
N VAL A 50 -2.57 -1.55 -4.39
CA VAL A 50 -2.32 -1.94 -3.01
C VAL A 50 -3.25 -3.08 -2.61
N GLN A 51 -2.68 -4.13 -2.04
CA GLN A 51 -3.41 -5.22 -1.39
C GLN A 51 -3.03 -5.27 0.08
N VAL A 52 -4.03 -5.50 0.92
CA VAL A 52 -3.80 -5.84 2.33
C VAL A 52 -3.66 -7.36 2.45
N ASP A 53 -2.52 -7.83 2.94
CA ASP A 53 -2.25 -9.26 3.04
C ASP A 53 -2.72 -9.84 4.38
N SER A 54 -2.48 -9.10 5.47
CA SER A 54 -2.84 -9.55 6.81
C SER A 54 -2.87 -8.42 7.83
N ILE A 55 -3.54 -8.67 8.95
CA ILE A 55 -3.45 -7.85 10.16
C ILE A 55 -2.95 -8.71 11.32
N ARG A 56 -1.89 -8.26 12.01
CA ARG A 56 -1.44 -8.82 13.28
C ARG A 56 -1.73 -7.83 14.40
N ARG A 57 -2.48 -8.27 15.40
CA ARG A 57 -2.88 -7.47 16.56
C ARG A 57 -2.07 -7.87 17.80
N THR A 58 -1.56 -6.87 18.51
CA THR A 58 -1.07 -7.00 19.90
C THR A 58 -1.99 -6.19 20.83
N ARG A 59 -1.71 -6.19 22.13
CA ARG A 59 -2.51 -5.43 23.13
C ARG A 59 -2.53 -3.91 22.87
N SER A 60 -1.53 -3.37 22.18
CA SER A 60 -1.35 -1.92 22.01
C SER A 60 -1.13 -1.49 20.56
N THR A 61 -0.96 -2.42 19.64
CA THR A 61 -0.68 -2.12 18.23
C THR A 61 -1.44 -3.01 17.27
N SER A 62 -1.77 -2.46 16.11
CA SER A 62 -2.26 -3.22 14.95
C SER A 62 -1.27 -3.03 13.81
N LYS A 63 -0.66 -4.13 13.35
CA LYS A 63 0.26 -4.15 12.21
C LYS A 63 -0.46 -4.69 10.99
N TYR A 64 -0.61 -3.86 9.97
CA TYR A 64 -1.19 -4.24 8.68
C TYR A 64 -0.05 -4.49 7.70
N SER A 65 0.01 -5.67 7.12
CA SER A 65 0.96 -6.01 6.07
C SER A 65 0.31 -5.77 4.71
N PHE A 66 1.06 -5.13 3.81
CA PHE A 66 0.61 -4.78 2.47
C PHE A 66 1.62 -5.25 1.43
N THR A 67 1.09 -5.59 0.26
CA THR A 67 1.86 -5.68 -0.97
C THR A 67 1.47 -4.50 -1.85
N PHE A 68 2.47 -3.77 -2.32
CA PHE A 68 2.34 -2.65 -3.23
C PHE A 68 2.84 -3.07 -4.60
N TRP A 69 2.14 -2.69 -5.66
CA TRP A 69 2.60 -2.82 -7.04
C TRP A 69 2.53 -1.47 -7.71
N ILE A 70 3.62 -1.09 -8.37
CA ILE A 70 3.64 0.02 -9.32
C ILE A 70 3.69 -0.61 -10.69
N VAL A 71 2.60 -0.43 -11.42
CA VAL A 71 2.36 -1.08 -12.71
C VAL A 71 2.38 -0.05 -13.82
N ASP A 72 2.97 -0.43 -14.95
CA ASP A 72 2.98 0.32 -16.20
C ASP A 72 2.36 -0.55 -17.32
N SER A 73 1.50 0.07 -18.14
CA SER A 73 0.89 -0.52 -19.33
C SER A 73 1.73 -0.27 -20.59
N VAL A 74 2.86 -0.96 -20.70
CA VAL A 74 3.76 -0.82 -21.86
C VAL A 74 3.12 -1.42 -23.13
N ARG A 75 2.95 -0.61 -24.18
CA ARG A 75 2.47 -1.09 -25.49
C ARG A 75 3.58 -1.82 -26.25
N ARG A 76 3.27 -2.97 -26.84
CA ARG A 76 4.17 -3.71 -27.74
C ARG A 76 4.73 -2.80 -28.85
N GLY A 77 6.05 -2.74 -29.01
CA GLY A 77 6.63 -2.17 -30.23
C GLY A 77 8.10 -1.82 -30.15
N SER A 78 8.51 -0.98 -29.21
CA SER A 78 9.90 -0.62 -29.06
C SER A 78 10.12 0.11 -27.74
N ASP A 79 11.33 -0.10 -27.22
CA ASP A 79 12.06 0.78 -26.30
C ASP A 79 11.92 0.51 -24.79
N ALA A 80 12.96 -0.22 -24.34
CA ALA A 80 13.53 -0.37 -23.01
C ALA A 80 12.63 -0.77 -21.83
N PHE A 81 12.47 -2.08 -21.61
CA PHE A 81 12.12 -2.64 -20.29
C PHE A 81 12.96 -2.05 -19.15
N THR A 82 14.21 -1.68 -19.45
CA THR A 82 15.11 -1.00 -18.52
C THR A 82 14.60 0.39 -18.11
N GLU A 83 14.00 1.16 -19.02
CA GLU A 83 13.40 2.47 -18.69
C GLU A 83 12.17 2.29 -17.81
N VAL A 84 11.29 1.36 -18.17
CA VAL A 84 10.10 1.04 -17.37
C VAL A 84 10.48 0.57 -15.97
N TYR A 85 11.47 -0.33 -15.86
CA TYR A 85 11.96 -0.78 -14.56
C TYR A 85 12.65 0.34 -13.77
N SER A 86 13.40 1.21 -14.44
CA SER A 86 14.02 2.38 -13.79
C SER A 86 12.96 3.34 -13.24
N ASP A 87 11.97 3.71 -14.05
CA ASP A 87 10.92 4.65 -13.69
C ASP A 87 10.03 4.10 -12.58
N THR A 88 9.59 2.84 -12.72
CA THR A 88 8.74 2.20 -11.72
C THR A 88 9.49 1.96 -10.41
N ALA A 89 10.79 1.64 -10.44
CA ALA A 89 11.62 1.55 -9.24
C ALA A 89 11.78 2.91 -8.55
N GLN A 90 12.02 3.98 -9.31
CA GLN A 90 12.13 5.33 -8.75
C GLN A 90 10.83 5.76 -8.06
N ILE A 91 9.67 5.50 -8.69
CA ILE A 91 8.36 5.76 -8.08
C ILE A 91 8.18 4.92 -6.80
N ALA A 92 8.68 3.69 -6.76
CA ALA A 92 8.62 2.85 -5.55
C ALA A 92 9.42 3.45 -4.41
N GLU A 93 10.63 3.93 -4.69
CA GLU A 93 11.47 4.62 -3.72
C GLU A 93 10.79 5.89 -3.17
N ASP A 94 10.17 6.70 -4.03
CA ASP A 94 9.43 7.90 -3.64
C ASP A 94 8.23 7.57 -2.75
N VAL A 95 7.46 6.52 -3.10
CA VAL A 95 6.33 6.04 -2.29
C VAL A 95 6.83 5.53 -0.94
N ILE A 96 7.90 4.73 -0.89
CA ILE A 96 8.49 4.24 0.36
C ILE A 96 8.96 5.41 1.23
N ALA A 97 9.65 6.39 0.64
CA ALA A 97 10.11 7.59 1.34
C ALA A 97 8.93 8.37 1.92
N GLN A 98 7.85 8.55 1.16
CA GLN A 98 6.65 9.20 1.65
C GLN A 98 6.02 8.39 2.80
N LEU A 99 5.91 7.07 2.70
CA LEU A 99 5.34 6.23 3.78
C LEU A 99 6.12 6.32 5.10
N ARG A 100 7.44 6.57 5.03
CA ARG A 100 8.33 6.80 6.17
C ARG A 100 8.23 8.22 6.76
N HIS A 101 7.55 9.15 6.11
CA HIS A 101 7.51 10.54 6.55
C HIS A 101 6.92 10.67 7.97
N PRO A 102 7.55 11.42 8.89
CA PRO A 102 7.15 11.47 10.30
C PRO A 102 5.80 12.17 10.56
N ASP A 103 5.26 12.90 9.58
CA ASP A 103 3.96 13.56 9.68
C ASP A 103 2.79 12.58 9.70
N TYR A 104 3.02 11.32 9.31
CA TYR A 104 2.01 10.29 9.42
C TYR A 104 1.87 9.79 10.86
N ASN A 105 0.62 9.60 11.29
CA ASN A 105 0.29 9.06 12.62
C ASN A 105 0.47 7.53 12.72
N TRP A 106 1.34 6.95 11.89
CA TRP A 106 1.65 5.52 11.87
C TRP A 106 3.15 5.27 11.97
N THR A 107 3.52 4.03 12.25
CA THR A 107 4.91 3.58 12.15
C THR A 107 5.04 2.69 10.92
N PHE A 108 5.86 3.10 9.97
CA PHE A 108 6.25 2.28 8.84
C PHE A 108 7.27 1.22 9.30
N ILE A 109 7.03 -0.04 8.93
CA ILE A 109 7.84 -1.19 9.35
C ILE A 109 8.20 -1.98 8.10
N ASN A 110 9.50 -2.25 7.95
CA ASN A 110 10.02 -3.09 6.89
C ASN A 110 9.73 -4.56 7.21
N VAL A 111 9.44 -5.37 6.20
CA VAL A 111 9.08 -6.78 6.39
C VAL A 111 10.32 -7.65 6.62
N SER A 112 11.50 -7.18 6.23
CA SER A 112 12.79 -7.85 6.45
C SER A 112 13.37 -7.55 7.85
N GLU A 113 14.26 -8.41 8.31
CA GLU A 113 14.95 -8.25 9.61
C GLU A 113 16.03 -7.16 9.59
N ASP A 114 16.57 -6.86 8.39
CA ASP A 114 17.69 -5.94 8.18
C ASP A 114 17.26 -4.49 7.91
N ASP A 115 15.97 -4.18 8.04
CA ASP A 115 15.38 -2.88 7.69
C ASP A 115 15.49 -2.54 6.17
N ASP A 116 15.83 -3.54 5.35
CA ASP A 116 15.83 -3.44 3.89
C ASP A 116 14.44 -3.66 3.31
N ILE A 117 14.13 -3.02 2.18
CA ILE A 117 12.91 -3.30 1.43
C ILE A 117 13.30 -3.87 0.08
N ASP A 118 12.91 -5.11 -0.16
CA ASP A 118 13.10 -5.75 -1.45
C ASP A 118 12.09 -5.20 -2.47
N ILE A 119 12.60 -4.42 -3.43
CA ILE A 119 11.86 -4.01 -4.62
C ILE A 119 12.07 -5.11 -5.68
N THR A 120 11.00 -5.84 -5.98
CA THR A 120 11.02 -6.98 -6.90
C THR A 120 10.41 -6.59 -8.24
N PHE A 121 11.19 -6.72 -9.32
CA PHE A 121 10.70 -6.54 -10.68
C PHE A 121 9.79 -7.69 -11.10
N PHE A 122 8.72 -7.38 -11.83
CA PHE A 122 7.85 -8.37 -12.43
C PHE A 122 7.60 -8.08 -13.90
N ASN A 123 7.32 -9.13 -14.65
CA ASN A 123 6.89 -9.08 -16.04
C ASN A 123 5.59 -9.85 -16.24
N GLU A 124 4.69 -9.30 -17.04
CA GLU A 124 3.49 -9.97 -17.55
C GLU A 124 2.67 -10.70 -16.47
N ILE A 125 2.43 -10.08 -15.31
CA ILE A 125 1.65 -10.73 -14.22
C ILE A 125 0.17 -10.93 -14.57
N THR A 126 -0.30 -10.38 -15.69
CA THR A 126 -1.73 -10.25 -16.02
C THR A 126 -1.98 -10.54 -17.50
N PRO A 127 -3.23 -10.87 -17.88
CA PRO A 127 -3.61 -11.07 -19.29
C PRO A 127 -3.34 -9.84 -20.18
N GLU A 128 -3.36 -8.65 -19.57
CA GLU A 128 -3.14 -7.36 -20.23
C GLU A 128 -1.66 -6.93 -20.28
N ARG A 129 -0.74 -7.77 -19.75
CA ARG A 129 0.72 -7.58 -19.78
C ARG A 129 1.21 -6.31 -19.10
N TYR A 130 0.95 -6.18 -17.80
CA TYR A 130 1.56 -5.14 -16.98
C TYR A 130 3.02 -5.47 -16.62
N PHE A 131 3.85 -4.44 -16.53
CA PHE A 131 5.26 -4.48 -16.11
C PHE A 131 5.48 -3.53 -14.94
N GLY A 132 6.54 -3.74 -14.16
CA GLY A 132 6.92 -2.80 -13.11
C GLY A 132 7.55 -3.48 -11.91
N VAL A 133 7.27 -2.92 -10.73
CA VAL A 133 7.89 -3.34 -9.47
C VAL A 133 6.88 -3.54 -8.36
N SER A 134 7.21 -4.45 -7.46
CA SER A 134 6.43 -4.71 -6.25
C SER A 134 7.31 -4.70 -5.02
N PHE A 135 6.75 -4.32 -3.88
CA PHE A 135 7.42 -4.41 -2.60
C PHE A 135 6.42 -4.70 -1.49
N LYS A 136 6.92 -5.22 -0.37
CA LYS A 136 6.10 -5.52 0.81
C LYS A 136 6.51 -4.63 1.96
N ALA A 137 5.52 -4.05 2.62
CA ALA A 137 5.74 -3.23 3.79
C ALA A 137 4.60 -3.41 4.80
N ALA A 138 4.86 -3.04 6.05
CA ALA A 138 3.86 -3.05 7.09
C ALA A 138 3.65 -1.65 7.67
N ILE A 139 2.39 -1.31 7.95
CA ILE A 139 2.02 -0.08 8.64
C ILE A 139 1.46 -0.46 10.00
N GLN A 140 2.08 0.07 11.05
CA GLN A 140 1.67 -0.16 12.43
C GLN A 140 0.97 1.07 13.00
N LEU A 141 -0.23 0.86 13.52
CA LEU A 141 -0.98 1.85 14.27
C LEU A 141 -0.90 1.54 15.77
N ARG A 142 -0.76 2.59 16.57
CA ARG A 142 -0.98 2.50 18.02
C ARG A 142 -2.48 2.49 18.26
N LYS A 143 -2.98 1.39 18.80
CA LYS A 143 -4.39 1.21 19.15
C LYS A 143 -4.41 0.40 20.43
N ALA A 144 -4.76 1.00 21.56
CA ALA A 144 -4.89 0.26 22.81
C ALA A 144 -6.20 -0.54 22.81
N ASP A 145 -6.23 -1.63 23.57
CA ASP A 145 -7.47 -2.34 23.86
C ASP A 145 -8.35 -1.46 24.77
N ASP A 146 -9.25 -0.70 24.14
CA ASP A 146 -10.20 0.14 24.84
C ASP A 146 -11.56 -0.57 24.91
N ARG A 147 -11.90 -1.06 26.11
CA ARG A 147 -13.20 -1.70 26.38
C ARG A 147 -14.36 -0.71 26.28
N CYS A 148 -14.13 0.58 26.53
CA CYS A 148 -15.14 1.63 26.49
C CYS A 148 -15.50 2.03 25.05
N ALA A 149 -14.60 1.79 24.09
CA ALA A 149 -14.85 2.02 22.67
C ALA A 149 -15.62 0.88 21.99
N ILE A 150 -15.85 -0.24 22.69
CA ILE A 150 -16.62 -1.36 22.15
C ILE A 150 -18.12 -0.99 22.25
N PRO A 151 -18.87 -0.96 21.14
CA PRO A 151 -20.26 -0.52 21.12
C PRO A 151 -21.20 -1.62 21.64
N PHE A 152 -21.07 -1.97 22.92
CA PHE A 152 -22.00 -2.87 23.58
C PHE A 152 -23.24 -2.11 24.06
N ILE A 153 -24.41 -2.70 23.84
CA ILE A 153 -25.69 -2.18 24.35
C ILE A 153 -25.76 -2.37 25.88
N THR A 154 -25.21 -3.47 26.37
CA THR A 154 -25.02 -3.78 27.80
C THR A 154 -23.67 -4.46 27.97
N GLU A 155 -22.95 -4.16 29.06
CA GLU A 155 -21.66 -4.80 29.31
C GLU A 155 -21.80 -6.33 29.41
N PRO A 156 -20.93 -7.11 28.76
CA PRO A 156 -20.97 -8.56 28.84
C PRO A 156 -20.80 -9.01 30.30
N THR A 157 -21.75 -9.82 30.77
CA THR A 157 -21.75 -10.36 32.14
C THR A 157 -20.55 -11.27 32.36
N LYS A 158 -19.87 -11.09 33.49
CA LYS A 158 -18.83 -12.01 33.95
C LYS A 158 -19.50 -13.34 34.33
N TYR A 159 -19.10 -14.44 33.68
CA TYR A 159 -19.40 -15.80 34.12
C TYR A 159 -18.25 -16.31 34.97
#